data_AF-A0A7X1KN44-F1
#
_entry.id   AF-A0A7X1KN44-F1
#
_cell.length_a   1.000
_cell.length_b   1.000
_cell.length_c   1.000
_cell.angle_alpha   90.00
_cell.angle_beta   90.00
_cell.angle_gamma   90.00
#
_symmetry.space_group_name_H-M   'P 1'
#
loop_
_entity.id
_entity.type
_entity.pdbx_description
1 polymer ?
#
loop_
_entity_poly.entity_id
_entity_poly.type
_entity_poly.pdbx_seq_one_letter_code
_entity_poly.pdbx_strand_id
1 'polypeptide(L)' 'MDDDATSDLIVQLCTRIGMIMEDANLVALTIGGLDREGRAAAIAVLEKASADIAALTAAARVLSGPET' A
#
# COMPACT_ATOMS: atom_id res chain seq x y z
N MET A 1 -25.23 -7.50 11.75
CA MET A 1 -24.05 -7.57 12.65
C MET A 1 -22.76 -7.81 11.85
N ASP A 2 -22.79 -8.49 10.69
CA ASP A 2 -21.59 -8.69 9.84
C ASP A 2 -21.14 -7.45 9.02
N ASP A 3 -22.05 -6.51 8.75
CA ASP A 3 -21.74 -5.28 8.00
C ASP A 3 -20.74 -4.38 8.74
N ASP A 4 -20.87 -4.28 10.07
CA ASP A 4 -19.96 -3.47 10.90
C ASP A 4 -18.53 -4.06 10.89
N ALA A 5 -18.41 -5.38 11.01
CA ALA A 5 -17.11 -6.05 10.98
C ALA A 5 -16.44 -5.95 9.59
N THR A 6 -17.23 -5.98 8.51
CA THR A 6 -16.72 -5.82 7.13
C THR A 6 -16.26 -4.38 6.89
N SER A 7 -17.04 -3.40 7.36
CA SER A 7 -16.67 -1.97 7.30
C SER A 7 -15.38 -1.70 8.07
N ASP A 8 -15.25 -2.22 9.29
CA ASP A 8 -14.04 -2.08 10.10
C ASP A 8 -12.81 -2.69 9.42
N LEU A 9 -12.98 -3.83 8.76
CA LEU A 9 -11.88 -4.48 8.03
C LEU A 9 -11.44 -3.64 6.82
N ILE A 10 -12.38 -3.07 6.06
CA ILE A 10 -12.07 -2.14 4.96
C ILE A 10 -11.27 -0.93 5.48
N VAL A 11 -11.71 -0.34 6.59
CA VAL A 11 -11.00 0.78 7.24
C VAL A 11 -9.57 0.38 7.62
N GLN A 12 -9.38 -0.80 8.21
CA GLN A 12 -8.05 -1.30 8.57
C GLN A 12 -7.15 -1.52 7.35
N LEU A 13 -7.67 -2.08 6.25
CA LEU A 13 -6.93 -2.26 5.00
C LEU A 13 -6.50 -0.92 4.41
N CYS A 14 -7.41 0.05 4.32
CA CYS A 14 -7.12 1.39 3.83
C CYS A 14 -6.12 2.14 4.73
N THR A 15 -6.21 1.97 6.05
CA THR A 15 -5.23 2.50 7.00
C THR A 15 -3.86 1.90 6.76
N ARG A 16 -3.78 0.58 6.51
CA ARG A 16 -2.52 -0.09 6.19
C ARG A 16 -1.91 0.38 4.88
N ILE A 17 -2.73 0.63 3.86
CA ILE A 17 -2.30 1.26 2.60
C ILE A 17 -1.65 2.62 2.88
N GLY A 18 -2.31 3.48 3.68
CA GLY A 18 -1.77 4.79 4.05
C GLY A 18 -0.39 4.72 4.71
N MET A 19 -0.20 3.80 5.64
CA MET A 19 1.10 3.58 6.30
C MET A 19 2.19 3.15 5.30
N ILE A 20 1.89 2.22 4.39
CA ILE A 20 2.85 1.78 3.36
C ILE A 20 3.20 2.93 2.42
N MET A 21 2.21 3.76 2.04
CA MET A 21 2.44 4.94 1.21
C MET A 21 3.33 5.97 1.91
N GLU A 22 3.15 6.20 3.20
CA GLU A 22 3.98 7.12 3.99
C GLU A 22 5.45 6.68 4.00
N ASP A 23 5.70 5.39 4.30
CA ASP A 23 7.04 4.80 4.29
C ASP A 23 7.68 4.88 2.89
N ALA A 24 6.94 4.50 1.85
CA ALA A 24 7.42 4.50 0.47
C ALA A 24 7.69 5.92 -0.05
N ASN A 25 6.89 6.91 0.37
CA ASN A 25 7.08 8.30 -0.03
C ASN A 25 8.43 8.86 0.44
N LEU A 26 8.86 8.52 1.65
CA LEU A 26 10.19 8.92 2.15
C LEU A 26 11.33 8.36 1.27
N VAL A 27 11.22 7.11 0.85
CA VAL A 27 12.18 6.45 -0.06
C VAL A 27 12.16 7.13 -1.43
N ALA A 28 10.97 7.39 -1.98
CA ALA A 28 10.82 8.04 -3.28
C ALA A 28 11.41 9.46 -3.30
N LEU A 29 11.22 10.24 -2.24
CA LEU A 29 11.73 11.61 -2.15
C LEU A 29 13.25 11.68 -2.03
N THR A 30 13.87 10.66 -1.44
CA THR A 30 15.32 10.63 -1.18
C THR A 30 16.12 9.94 -2.27
N ILE A 31 15.46 9.28 -3.24
CA ILE A 31 16.10 8.45 -4.26
C ILE A 31 17.14 9.19 -5.12
N GLY A 32 16.95 10.50 -5.33
CA GLY A 32 17.87 11.34 -6.10
C GLY A 32 19.24 11.50 -5.44
N GLY A 33 19.33 11.35 -4.12
CA GLY A 33 20.57 11.45 -3.35
C GLY A 33 21.35 10.14 -3.23
N LEU A 34 20.82 9.03 -3.74
CA LEU A 34 21.43 7.70 -3.63
C LEU A 34 22.40 7.42 -4.78
N ASP A 35 23.44 6.66 -4.46
CA ASP A 35 24.33 6.05 -5.44
C ASP A 35 23.62 4.93 -6.22
N ARG A 36 24.34 4.24 -7.12
CA ARG A 36 23.72 3.24 -8.01
C ARG A 36 23.11 2.08 -7.24
N GLU A 37 23.82 1.57 -6.24
CA GLU A 37 23.38 0.41 -5.45
C GLU A 37 22.21 0.79 -4.55
N GLY A 38 22.31 1.92 -3.84
CA GLY A 38 21.23 2.45 -3.01
C GLY A 38 19.98 2.75 -3.84
N ARG A 39 20.13 3.25 -5.06
CA ARG A 39 19.00 3.49 -5.97
C ARG A 39 18.33 2.18 -6.39
N ALA A 40 19.08 1.15 -6.72
CA ALA A 40 18.52 -0.16 -7.07
C ALA A 40 17.74 -0.76 -5.89
N ALA A 41 18.29 -0.67 -4.67
CA ALA A 41 17.61 -1.11 -3.46
C ALA A 41 16.33 -0.30 -3.19
N ALA A 42 16.38 1.04 -3.34
CA ALA A 42 15.22 1.90 -3.18
C ALA A 42 14.10 1.57 -4.19
N ILE A 43 14.45 1.30 -5.46
CA ILE A 43 13.48 0.87 -6.47
C ILE A 43 12.81 -0.45 -6.06
N ALA A 44 13.57 -1.44 -5.58
CA ALA A 44 13.00 -2.70 -5.12
C ALA A 44 12.03 -2.52 -3.93
N VAL A 45 12.32 -1.59 -3.01
CA VAL A 45 11.41 -1.23 -1.92
C VAL A 45 10.12 -0.62 -2.45
N LEU A 46 10.21 0.30 -3.42
CA LEU A 46 9.04 0.93 -4.03
C LEU A 46 8.18 -0.07 -4.82
N GLU A 47 8.80 -1.00 -5.55
CA GLU A 47 8.12 -2.08 -6.27
C GLU A 47 7.33 -2.96 -5.30
N LYS A 48 7.96 -3.36 -4.19
CA LYS A 48 7.29 -4.15 -3.15
C LYS A 48 6.12 -3.39 -2.53
N ALA A 49 6.33 -2.12 -2.16
CA ALA A 49 5.27 -1.28 -1.59
C ALA A 49 4.07 -1.15 -2.56
N SER A 50 4.34 -0.97 -3.85
CA SER A 50 3.30 -0.92 -4.89
C SER A 50 2.51 -2.23 -4.97
N ALA A 51 3.20 -3.38 -4.94
CA ALA A 51 2.56 -4.70 -4.97
C ALA A 51 1.69 -4.93 -3.71
N ASP A 52 2.20 -4.57 -2.53
CA ASP A 52 1.47 -4.70 -1.26
C ASP A 52 0.21 -3.82 -1.27
N ILE A 53 0.31 -2.57 -1.74
CA ILE A 53 -0.84 -1.66 -1.89
C ILE A 53 -1.88 -2.24 -2.86
N ALA A 54 -1.44 -2.77 -4.00
CA ALA A 54 -2.34 -3.38 -4.98
C ALA A 54 -3.11 -4.57 -4.38
N ALA A 55 -2.43 -5.43 -3.62
CA ALA A 55 -3.05 -6.58 -2.96
C ALA A 55 -4.08 -6.15 -1.90
N LEU A 56 -3.73 -5.18 -1.05
CA LEU A 56 -4.66 -4.64 -0.04
C LEU A 56 -5.87 -3.95 -0.66
N THR A 57 -5.67 -3.22 -1.76
CA THR A 57 -6.75 -2.56 -2.52
C THR A 57 -7.68 -3.60 -3.15
N ALA A 58 -7.13 -4.69 -3.69
CA ALA A 58 -7.93 -5.79 -4.21
C ALA A 58 -8.76 -6.47 -3.11
N ALA A 59 -8.17 -6.70 -1.93
CA ALA A 59 -8.88 -7.25 -0.78
C ALA A 59 -10.02 -6.33 -0.32
N ALA A 60 -9.75 -5.02 -0.18
CA ALA A 60 -10.76 -4.04 0.19
C ALA A 60 -11.92 -4.02 -0.82
N ARG A 61 -11.61 -4.07 -2.13
CA ARG A 61 -12.62 -4.13 -3.20
C ARG A 61 -13.52 -5.36 -3.10
N VAL A 62 -12.96 -6.53 -2.80
CA VAL A 62 -13.76 -7.76 -2.61
C VAL A 62 -14.72 -7.61 -1.43
N LEU A 63 -14.28 -6.97 -0.35
CA LEU A 63 -15.09 -6.73 0.85
C LEU A 63 -16.16 -5.64 0.66
N SER A 64 -15.90 -4.63 -0.18
CA SER A 64 -16.86 -3.57 -0.49
C SER A 64 -18.05 -4.04 -1.34
N GLY A 65 -18.01 -5.28 -1.85
CA GLY A 65 -19.00 -5.81 -2.79
C GLY A 65 -18.83 -5.25 -4.21
N PRO A 66 -19.47 -5.88 -5.21
CA PRO A 66 -19.45 -5.37 -6.58
C PRO A 66 -20.33 -4.11 -6.69
N GLU A 67 -19.78 -3.02 -7.24
CA GLU A 67 -20.59 -2.15 -8.09
C GLU A 67 -20.93 -3.00 -9.33
N THR A 68 -22.21 -3.35 -9.49
CA THR A 68 -22.73 -4.00 -10.71
C THR A 68 -22.47 -3.16 -11.95
#